data_AF-A0A4Q6DYU9-F1
#
_entry.id   AF-A0A4Q6DYU9-F1
#
_cell.length_a   1.000
_cell.length_b   1.000
_cell.length_c   1.000
_cell.angle_alpha   90.00
_cell.angle_beta   90.00
_cell.angle_gamma   90.00
#
_symmetry.space_group_name_H-M   'P 1'
#
loop_
_entity.id
_entity.type
_entity.pdbx_description
1 polymer ?
#
loop_
_entity_poly.entity_id
_entity_poly.type
_entity_poly.pdbx_seq_one_letter_code
_entity_poly.pdbx_strand_id
1 'polypeptide(L)'
;MTHIPEQPPESFRLILTLNHRHPRLDTLLLEAIRGQDANDELKRISRTAYKALFNEKRILIKGQCAKPSSSLAAGITYVDILGYVES
;
A
#
# COMPACT_ATOMS: atom_id res chain seq x y z
N MET A 1 -0.97 -16.67 -17.29
CA MET A 1 -0.54 -15.26 -17.44
C MET A 1 -0.98 -14.50 -16.21
N THR A 2 -0.05 -14.13 -15.33
CA THR A 2 -0.32 -13.29 -14.15
C THR A 2 -0.44 -11.84 -14.63
N HIS A 3 -1.66 -11.32 -14.68
CA HIS A 3 -1.91 -9.92 -15.05
C HIS A 3 -1.49 -9.01 -13.89
N ILE A 4 -0.26 -8.49 -13.94
CA ILE A 4 0.22 -7.49 -13.00
C ILE A 4 -0.38 -6.14 -13.43
N PRO A 5 -1.12 -5.43 -12.55
CA PRO A 5 -1.67 -4.13 -12.91
C PRO A 5 -0.53 -3.14 -13.20
N GLU A 6 -0.76 -2.20 -14.12
CA GLU A 6 0.22 -1.13 -14.36
C GLU A 6 0.43 -0.30 -13.09
N GLN A 7 1.67 0.12 -12.84
CA GLN A 7 2.01 1.00 -11.71
C GLN A 7 1.79 2.45 -12.12
N PRO A 8 1.02 3.23 -11.35
CA PRO A 8 0.89 4.66 -11.60
C PRO A 8 2.27 5.35 -11.59
N PRO A 9 2.49 6.39 -12.42
CA PRO A 9 3.71 7.18 -12.35
C PRO A 9 3.85 7.82 -10.97
N GLU A 10 5.10 8.06 -10.55
CA GLU A 10 5.45 8.68 -9.26
C GLU A 10 4.79 7.99 -8.06
N SER A 11 4.71 6.66 -8.10
CA SER A 11 4.15 5.86 -7.01
C SER A 11 5.10 4.76 -6.56
N PHE A 12 5.02 4.42 -5.27
CA PHE A 12 5.76 3.33 -4.67
C PHE A 12 4.84 2.13 -4.51
N ARG A 13 5.23 0.98 -5.06
CA ARG A 13 4.42 -0.23 -5.07
C ARG A 13 4.84 -1.20 -3.97
N LEU A 14 3.88 -1.54 -3.11
CA LEU A 14 3.98 -2.62 -2.13
C LEU A 14 3.19 -3.84 -2.60
N ILE A 15 3.82 -5.00 -2.46
CA ILE A 15 3.20 -6.30 -2.76
C ILE A 15 2.82 -6.95 -1.43
N LEU A 16 1.52 -7.03 -1.15
CA LEU A 16 0.99 -7.71 0.03
C LEU A 16 0.60 -9.14 -0.35
N THR A 17 1.24 -10.13 0.27
CA THR A 17 0.90 -11.54 0.09
C THR A 17 0.22 -12.08 1.33
N LEU A 18 -1.04 -12.50 1.20
CA LEU A 18 -1.87 -12.93 2.32
C LEU A 18 -2.30 -14.39 2.17
N ASN A 19 -2.13 -15.18 3.24
CA ASN A 19 -2.56 -16.58 3.27
C ASN A 19 -4.06 -16.74 3.64
N HIS A 20 -4.65 -15.72 4.24
CA HIS A 20 -6.05 -15.69 4.64
C HIS A 20 -6.63 -14.28 4.46
N ARG A 21 -7.97 -14.17 4.50
CA ARG A 21 -8.65 -12.87 4.41
C ARG A 21 -8.26 -11.99 5.61
N HIS A 22 -7.80 -10.77 5.35
CA HIS A 22 -7.52 -9.79 6.38
C HIS A 22 -8.62 -8.73 6.43
N PRO A 23 -9.21 -8.43 7.61
CA PRO A 23 -10.38 -7.55 7.70
C PRO A 23 -10.07 -6.08 7.44
N ARG A 24 -8.81 -5.64 7.62
CA ARG A 24 -8.41 -4.23 7.52
C ARG A 24 -7.08 -4.04 6.79
N LEU A 25 -7.01 -3.04 5.93
CA LEU A 25 -5.81 -2.71 5.16
C LEU A 25 -4.80 -1.93 5.99
N ASP A 26 -5.24 -1.01 6.85
CA ASP A 26 -4.35 -0.01 7.45
C ASP A 26 -3.27 -0.59 8.37
N THR A 27 -3.61 -1.57 9.21
CA THR A 27 -2.61 -2.17 10.11
C THR A 27 -1.58 -2.95 9.30
N LEU A 28 -2.06 -3.77 8.36
CA LEU A 28 -1.24 -4.61 7.51
C LEU A 28 -0.31 -3.79 6.60
N LEU A 29 -0.84 -2.74 5.98
CA LEU A 29 -0.06 -1.90 5.07
C LEU A 29 1.00 -1.10 5.83
N LEU A 30 0.71 -0.61 7.05
CA LEU A 30 1.72 0.06 7.86
C LEU A 30 2.87 -0.89 8.26
N GLU A 31 2.57 -2.14 8.59
CA GLU A 31 3.59 -3.16 8.87
C GLU A 31 4.45 -3.44 7.62
N ALA A 32 3.83 -3.60 6.45
CA ALA A 32 4.55 -3.78 5.20
C ALA A 32 5.43 -2.58 4.83
N ILE A 33 4.94 -1.35 5.03
CA ILE A 33 5.72 -0.11 4.83
C ILE A 33 6.95 -0.07 5.73
N ARG A 34 6.84 -0.53 6.97
CA ARG A 34 7.96 -0.53 7.93
C ARG A 34 8.95 -1.66 7.69
N GLY A 35 8.50 -2.74 7.05
CA GLY A 35 9.31 -3.91 6.73
C GLY A 35 10.06 -3.85 5.41
N GLN A 36 9.73 -2.91 4.52
CA GLN A 36 10.46 -2.71 3.26
C GLN A 36 11.73 -1.85 3.45
N ASP A 37 12.68 -1.98 2.53
CA ASP A 37 13.98 -1.29 2.51
C ASP A 37 14.22 -0.46 1.24
N ALA A 38 13.23 -0.34 0.36
CA ALA A 38 13.32 0.34 -0.93
C ALA A 38 12.96 1.84 -0.88
N ASN A 39 12.30 2.30 0.18
CA ASN A 39 12.05 3.72 0.42
C ASN A 39 12.17 4.05 1.92
N ASP A 40 13.27 4.69 2.30
CA ASP A 40 13.60 5.02 3.68
C ASP A 40 12.65 6.07 4.30
N GLU A 41 12.20 7.03 3.49
CA GLU A 41 11.26 8.08 3.90
C GLU A 41 9.91 7.47 4.30
N LEU A 42 9.37 6.62 3.44
CA LEU A 42 8.12 5.92 3.64
C LEU A 42 8.24 4.93 4.79
N LYS A 43 9.37 4.24 4.93
CA LYS A 43 9.64 3.34 6.07
C LYS A 43 9.53 4.06 7.42
N ARG A 44 10.01 5.30 7.48
CA ARG A 44 10.03 6.16 8.69
C ARG A 44 8.78 7.02 8.83
N ILE A 45 7.75 6.81 8.02
CA ILE A 45 6.53 7.61 8.04
C ILE A 45 5.86 7.59 9.43
N SER A 46 5.44 8.77 9.89
CA SER A 46 4.69 8.89 11.15
C SER A 46 3.28 8.30 10.99
N ARG A 47 2.65 7.87 12.09
CA ARG A 47 1.25 7.39 12.06
C ARG A 47 0.27 8.45 11.56
N THR A 48 0.54 9.72 11.85
CA THR A 48 -0.29 10.85 11.42
C THR A 48 -0.17 11.05 9.90
N ALA A 49 1.05 11.11 9.37
CA ALA A 49 1.29 11.22 7.93
C ALA A 49 0.73 10.01 7.17
N TYR A 50 0.92 8.81 7.70
CA TYR A 50 0.33 7.59 7.13
C TYR A 50 -1.20 7.65 7.02
N LYS A 51 -1.88 8.13 8.06
CA LYS A 51 -3.34 8.35 8.01
C LYS A 51 -3.73 9.41 6.99
N ALA A 52 -2.92 10.47 6.84
CA ALA A 52 -3.16 11.51 5.86
C ALA A 52 -3.17 10.96 4.42
N LEU A 53 -2.32 9.97 4.11
CA LEU A 53 -2.32 9.32 2.78
C LEU A 53 -3.68 8.72 2.39
N PHE A 54 -4.42 8.15 3.35
CA PHE A 54 -5.78 7.67 3.08
C PHE A 54 -6.78 8.81 2.86
N ASN A 55 -6.70 9.86 3.69
CA ASN A 55 -7.58 11.03 3.58
C ASN A 55 -7.36 11.77 2.26
N GLU A 56 -6.11 11.85 1.81
CA GLU A 56 -5.67 12.45 0.55
C GLU A 56 -5.87 11.52 -0.66
N LYS A 57 -6.39 10.30 -0.45
CA LYS A 57 -6.63 9.30 -1.51
C LYS A 57 -5.37 8.88 -2.28
N ARG A 58 -4.21 8.91 -1.62
CA ARG A 58 -2.90 8.54 -2.20
C ARG A 58 -2.59 7.05 -2.16
N ILE A 59 -3.43 6.24 -1.51
CA ILE A 59 -3.26 4.78 -1.45
C ILE A 59 -4.25 4.13 -2.42
N LEU A 60 -3.72 3.43 -3.41
CA LEU A 60 -4.49 2.79 -4.48
C LEU A 60 -4.32 1.28 -4.46
N ILE A 61 -5.39 0.55 -4.78
CA ILE A 61 -5.37 -0.87 -5.10
C ILE A 61 -5.96 -1.02 -6.49
N LYS A 62 -5.17 -1.52 -7.45
CA LYS A 62 -5.59 -1.64 -8.86
C LYS A 62 -6.13 -0.30 -9.42
N GLY A 63 -5.48 0.81 -9.08
CA GLY A 63 -5.88 2.16 -9.50
C GLY A 63 -7.09 2.75 -8.76
N GLN A 64 -7.71 2.04 -7.81
CA GLN A 64 -8.83 2.56 -7.02
C GLN A 64 -8.39 2.97 -5.62
N CYS A 65 -8.87 4.11 -5.13
CA CYS A 65 -8.53 4.59 -3.79
C CYS A 65 -9.03 3.61 -2.72
N ALA A 66 -8.11 3.16 -1.87
CA ALA A 66 -8.41 2.25 -0.79
C ALA A 66 -8.84 3.01 0.48
N LYS A 67 -9.69 2.38 1.29
CA LYS A 67 -10.05 2.89 2.62
C LYS A 67 -9.25 2.14 3.69
N PRO A 68 -8.97 2.74 4.85
CA PRO A 68 -8.33 2.03 5.97
C PRO A 68 -9.07 0.74 6.35
N SER A 69 -10.40 0.78 6.31
CA SER A 69 -11.30 -0.32 6.65
C SER A 69 -11.52 -1.33 5.51
N SER A 70 -10.84 -1.17 4.36
CA SER A 70 -10.95 -2.12 3.25
C SER A 70 -10.45 -3.50 3.69
N SER A 71 -11.25 -4.53 3.49
CA SER A 71 -10.82 -5.92 3.71
C SER A 71 -10.08 -6.44 2.47
N LEU A 72 -9.02 -7.22 2.70
CA LEU A 72 -8.27 -7.90 1.64
C LEU A 72 -8.55 -9.39 1.65
N ALA A 73 -8.73 -9.98 0.47
CA ALA A 73 -8.79 -11.42 0.31
C ALA A 73 -7.39 -12.04 0.44
N ALA A 74 -7.35 -13.37 0.59
CA ALA A 74 -6.10 -14.11 0.44
C ALA A 74 -5.55 -13.96 -1.00
N GLY A 75 -4.24 -14.06 -1.14
CA GLY A 75 -3.52 -13.90 -2.40
C GLY A 75 -2.65 -12.65 -2.42
N ILE A 76 -2.29 -12.24 -3.64
CA ILE A 76 -1.41 -11.10 -3.89
C ILE A 76 -2.25 -9.84 -4.14
N THR A 77 -1.97 -8.79 -3.38
CA THR A 77 -2.53 -7.45 -3.58
C THR A 77 -1.41 -6.46 -3.88
N TYR A 78 -1.51 -5.76 -5.00
CA TYR A 78 -0.63 -4.64 -5.32
C TYR A 78 -1.23 -3.36 -4.77
N VAL A 79 -0.46 -2.69 -3.91
CA VAL A 79 -0.83 -1.41 -3.31
C VAL A 79 0.14 -0.35 -3.82
N ASP A 80 -0.40 0.69 -4.44
CA ASP A 80 0.38 1.80 -4.97
C ASP A 80 0.20 3.01 -4.04
N ILE A 81 1.31 3.63 -3.63
CA ILE A 81 1.31 4.80 -2.75
C ILE A 81 1.86 5.98 -3.57
N LEU A 82 0.98 6.90 -3.93
CA LEU A 82 1.29 8.06 -4.78
C LEU A 82 2.24 9.04 -4.08
N GLY A 83 3.13 9.67 -4.85
CA GLY A 83 4.10 10.67 -4.42
C GLY A 83 5.24 10.13 -3.56
N TYR A 84 5.53 8.84 -3.70
CA TYR A 84 6.73 8.19 -3.22
C TYR A 84 7.31 7.39 -4.38
N VAL A 85 8.63 7.31 -4.50
CA VAL A 85 9.33 6.50 -5.51
C VAL A 85 10.42 5.69 -4.83
N GLU A 86 10.92 4.64 -5.46
CA GLU A 86 12.10 3.94 -4.93
C GLU A 86 13.27 4.95 -4.79
N SER A 87 13.96 4.92 -3.64
CA SER A 87 14.99 5.89 -3.24
C SER A 87 16.31 5.22 -2.93
#